data_AF-A0A937VN20-F1
#
_entry.id   AF-A0A937VN20-F1
#
_cell.length_a   1.000
_cell.length_b   1.000
_cell.length_c   1.000
_cell.angle_alpha   90.00
_cell.angle_beta   90.00
_cell.angle_gamma   90.00
#
_symmetry.space_group_name_H-M   'P 1'
#
loop_
_entity.id
_entity.type
_entity.pdbx_description
1 polymer ?
#
loop_
_entity_poly.entity_id
_entity_poly.type
_entity_poly.pdbx_seq_one_letter_code
_entity_poly.pdbx_strand_id
1 'polypeptide(L)' 'CLLNDVPVEERIIVTSGRVSSEILLKVNKRNIPILISKSAPTDQGVKLAKSLGVTLVGFVRGKKMNVYAHEWRIVSDE' A
#
# COMPACT_ATOMS: atom_id res chain seq x y z
N CYS A 1 10.52 7.34 -9.94
CA CYS A 1 11.39 6.18 -9.66
C CYS A 1 11.83 5.46 -10.93
N LEU A 2 10.91 5.08 -11.83
CA LEU A 2 11.26 4.37 -13.08
C LEU A 2 12.27 5.09 -13.97
N LEU A 3 12.06 6.38 -14.29
CA LEU A 3 12.91 7.11 -15.23
C LEU A 3 14.35 7.34 -14.75
N ASN A 4 14.56 7.34 -13.43
CA ASN A 4 15.85 7.63 -12.79
C ASN A 4 16.41 6.38 -12.09
N ASP A 5 15.92 5.20 -12.46
CA ASP A 5 16.28 3.89 -11.89
C ASP A 5 16.42 3.86 -10.36
N VAL A 6 15.47 4.50 -9.69
CA VAL A 6 15.42 4.54 -8.23
C VAL A 6 14.93 3.17 -7.73
N PRO A 7 15.69 2.44 -6.91
CA PRO A 7 15.24 1.18 -6.29
C PRO A 7 13.95 1.40 -5.50
N VAL A 8 13.07 0.43 -5.33
CA VAL A 8 11.81 0.66 -4.59
C VAL A 8 11.37 -0.53 -3.74
N GLU A 9 12.16 -1.60 -3.74
CA GLU A 9 11.90 -2.88 -3.08
C GLU A 9 11.80 -2.73 -1.55
N GLU A 10 12.45 -1.71 -0.99
CA GLU A 10 12.43 -1.38 0.44
C GLU A 10 11.75 -0.02 0.70
N ARG A 11 10.91 0.44 -0.24
CA ARG A 11 10.26 1.76 -0.16
C ARG A 11 8.74 1.63 -0.04
N ILE A 12 8.13 2.71 0.41
CA ILE A 12 6.67 2.81 0.59
C ILE A 12 6.13 3.81 -0.42
N ILE A 13 4.94 3.54 -0.97
CA ILE A 13 4.18 4.54 -1.73
C ILE A 13 3.07 5.11 -0.86
N VAL A 14 2.94 6.44 -0.89
CA VAL A 14 1.82 7.17 -0.28
C VAL A 14 1.03 7.88 -1.37
N THR A 15 -0.29 7.78 -1.33
CA THR A 15 -1.18 8.44 -2.29
C THR A 15 -2.37 9.11 -1.61
N SER A 16 -2.92 10.15 -2.25
CA SER A 16 -4.14 10.84 -1.80
C SER A 16 -5.42 10.18 -2.33
N GLY A 17 -5.35 9.46 -3.45
CA GLY A 17 -6.51 8.89 -4.15
C GLY A 17 -6.93 7.52 -3.62
N ARG A 18 -8.13 7.07 -4.01
CA ARG A 18 -8.63 5.72 -3.69
C ARG A 18 -7.69 4.65 -4.26
N VAL A 19 -7.60 3.51 -3.58
CA VAL A 19 -6.78 2.38 -4.03
C VAL A 19 -7.65 1.36 -4.77
N SER A 20 -7.46 1.24 -6.07
CA SER A 20 -8.05 0.19 -6.91
C SER A 20 -7.07 -0.97 -7.12
N SER A 21 -7.56 -2.07 -7.68
CA SER A 21 -6.73 -3.22 -8.08
C SER A 21 -5.61 -2.83 -9.05
N GLU A 22 -5.87 -1.92 -9.99
CA GLU A 22 -4.87 -1.47 -10.96
C GLU A 22 -3.68 -0.76 -10.32
N ILE A 23 -3.92 0.00 -9.25
CA ILE A 23 -2.84 0.65 -8.50
C ILE A 23 -1.97 -0.43 -7.84
N LEU A 24 -2.58 -1.43 -7.22
CA LEU A 24 -1.86 -2.54 -6.59
C LEU A 24 -1.05 -3.36 -7.60
N LEU A 25 -1.56 -3.60 -8.81
CA LEU A 25 -0.79 -4.27 -9.86
C LEU A 25 0.46 -3.48 -10.25
N LYS A 26 0.38 -2.14 -10.33
CA LYS A 26 1.54 -1.26 -10.59
C LYS A 26 2.56 -1.31 -9.46
N VAL A 27 2.09 -1.30 -8.21
CA VAL A 27 2.92 -1.38 -6.99
C VAL A 27 3.64 -2.74 -6.93
N ASN A 28 2.90 -3.83 -7.09
CA ASN A 28 3.45 -5.18 -7.06
C ASN A 28 4.43 -5.46 -8.19
N LYS A 29 4.17 -4.97 -9.41
CA LYS A 29 5.09 -5.10 -10.55
C LYS A 29 6.47 -4.47 -10.28
N ARG A 30 6.55 -3.54 -9.33
CA ARG A 30 7.78 -2.89 -8.88
C ARG A 30 8.30 -3.46 -7.55
N ASN A 31 7.73 -4.56 -7.06
CA ASN A 31 8.09 -5.19 -5.78
C ASN A 31 8.01 -4.24 -4.57
N ILE A 32 7.09 -3.27 -4.60
CA ILE A 32 6.92 -2.31 -3.50
C ILE A 32 6.09 -2.98 -2.39
N PRO A 33 6.62 -3.11 -1.16
CA PRO A 33 6.01 -3.92 -0.10
C PRO A 33 4.81 -3.25 0.58
N ILE A 34 4.70 -1.91 0.53
CA ILE A 34 3.68 -1.16 1.28
C ILE A 34 3.07 -0.03 0.42
N LEU A 35 1.74 0.01 0.38
CA LEU A 35 0.94 1.08 -0.21
C LEU A 35 0.02 1.72 0.85
N ILE A 36 0.14 3.03 1.00
CA ILE A 36 -0.61 3.83 1.97
C ILE A 36 -1.50 4.83 1.21
N SER A 37 -2.76 4.96 1.62
CA SER A 37 -3.68 5.96 1.07
C SER A 37 -4.48 6.72 2.12
N LYS A 38 -4.61 8.03 1.92
CA LYS A 38 -5.55 8.90 2.68
C LYS A 38 -7.02 8.53 2.44
N SER A 39 -7.31 7.90 1.31
CA SER A 39 -8.65 7.53 0.86
C SER A 39 -8.94 6.04 1.05
N ALA A 40 -10.17 5.62 0.75
CA ALA A 40 -10.61 4.24 0.88
C ALA A 40 -9.98 3.34 -0.21
N PRO A 41 -9.57 2.11 0.12
CA PRO A 41 -9.39 1.06 -0.88
C PRO A 41 -10.74 0.51 -1.37
N THR A 42 -10.77 -0.14 -2.52
CA THR A 42 -11.93 -0.93 -2.98
C THR A 42 -11.86 -2.36 -2.44
N ASP A 43 -13.00 -3.06 -2.34
CA ASP A 43 -13.04 -4.46 -1.90
C ASP A 43 -12.16 -5.38 -2.76
N GLN A 44 -12.23 -5.18 -4.08
CA GLN A 44 -11.37 -5.86 -5.05
C GLN A 44 -9.88 -5.55 -4.79
N GLY A 45 -9.55 -4.30 -4.48
CA GLY A 45 -8.19 -3.90 -4.11
C GLY A 45 -7.72 -4.58 -2.83
N VAL A 46 -8.55 -4.64 -1.78
CA VAL A 46 -8.20 -5.32 -0.53
C VAL A 46 -7.94 -6.82 -0.76
N LYS A 47 -8.80 -7.50 -1.52
CA LYS A 47 -8.60 -8.91 -1.88
C LYS A 47 -7.28 -9.13 -2.64
N LEU A 48 -7.00 -8.27 -3.61
CA LEU A 48 -5.78 -8.36 -4.41
C LEU A 48 -4.51 -8.06 -3.58
N ALA A 49 -4.55 -7.07 -2.68
CA ALA A 49 -3.42 -6.78 -1.79
C ALA A 49 -3.06 -7.99 -0.92
N LYS A 50 -4.08 -8.70 -0.41
CA LYS A 50 -3.90 -9.95 0.34
C LYS A 50 -3.21 -11.02 -0.52
N SER A 51 -3.65 -11.24 -1.75
CA SER A 51 -3.04 -12.26 -2.61
C SER A 51 -1.64 -11.90 -3.11
N LEU A 52 -1.35 -10.61 -3.32
CA LEU A 52 -0.06 -10.14 -3.84
C LEU A 52 1.02 -9.98 -2.75
N GLY A 53 0.70 -10.14 -1.47
CA GLY A 53 1.70 -9.93 -0.42
C GLY A 53 1.97 -8.45 -0.10
N VAL A 54 1.15 -7.52 -0.62
CA VAL A 54 1.35 -6.06 -0.47
C VAL A 54 0.61 -5.55 0.76
N THR A 55 1.32 -4.87 1.65
CA THR A 55 0.71 -4.21 2.81
C THR A 55 -0.13 -3.04 2.33
N LEU A 56 -1.42 -3.04 2.66
CA LEU A 56 -2.34 -2.00 2.23
C LEU A 56 -2.89 -1.26 3.44
N VAL A 57 -2.64 0.05 3.49
CA VAL A 57 -3.14 0.95 4.52
C VAL A 57 -4.05 1.99 3.88
N GLY A 58 -5.24 2.17 4.45
CA GLY A 58 -6.22 3.15 4.00
C GLY A 58 -6.65 4.09 5.13
N PHE A 59 -7.34 5.17 4.76
CA PHE A 59 -7.86 6.17 5.70
C PHE A 59 -6.80 6.76 6.66
N VAL A 60 -5.53 6.88 6.25
CA VAL A 60 -4.51 7.53 7.09
C VAL A 60 -4.86 8.99 7.38
N ARG A 61 -4.96 9.34 8.67
CA ARG A 61 -5.27 10.69 9.17
C ARG A 61 -4.66 10.90 10.56
N GLY A 62 -3.76 11.87 10.69
CA GLY A 62 -3.11 12.16 11.97
C GLY A 62 -2.40 10.92 12.53
N LYS A 63 -2.78 10.51 13.74
CA LYS A 63 -2.26 9.31 14.42
C LYS A 63 -3.14 8.05 14.22
N LYS A 64 -4.02 8.03 13.22
CA LYS A 64 -4.92 6.91 12.95
C LYS A 64 -4.78 6.40 11.52
N MET A 65 -4.94 5.10 11.35
CA MET A 65 -4.94 4.42 10.05
C MET A 65 -5.66 3.08 10.14
N ASN A 66 -6.10 2.55 9.00
CA ASN A 66 -6.67 1.22 8.90
C ASN A 66 -5.76 0.34 8.04
N VAL A 67 -5.33 -0.80 8.58
CA VAL A 67 -4.54 -1.79 7.85
C VAL A 67 -5.48 -2.86 7.29
N TYR A 68 -5.40 -3.09 5.98
CA TYR A 68 -6.33 -3.97 5.25
C TYR A 68 -5.71 -5.30 4.83
N ALA A 69 -4.37 -5.36 4.74
CA ALA A 69 -3.63 -6.55 4.35
C ALA A 69 -2.20 -6.49 4.89
N HIS A 70 -1.64 -7.65 5.25
CA HIS A 70 -0.22 -7.86 5.60
C HIS A 70 0.30 -6.94 6.70
N GLU A 71 -0.46 -6.80 7.80
CA GLU A 71 -0.15 -5.89 8.90
C GLU A 71 1.16 -6.17 9.63
N TRP A 72 1.70 -7.38 9.53
CA TRP A 72 2.94 -7.82 10.14
C TRP A 72 4.18 -6.98 9.78
N ARG A 73 4.11 -6.12 8.74
CA ARG A 73 5.17 -5.16 8.39
C ARG A 73 5.11 -3.84 9.17
N ILE A 74 4.09 -3.63 10.01
CA ILE A 74 3.88 -2.39 10.76
C ILE A 74 4.19 -2.64 12.23
N VAL A 75 5.08 -1.83 12.78
CA VAL A 75 5.36 -1.80 14.22
C VAL A 75 4.52 -0.66 14.83
N SER A 76 3.80 -0.96 15.90
CA SER A 76 3.10 0.02 16.72
C SER A 76 3.79 0.16 18.06
N ASP A 77 4.07 1.40 18.45
CA ASP A 77 4.47 1.73 19.81
C ASP A 77 3.20 1.72 20.68
N GLU A 78 2.99 0.64 21.44
CA GLU A 78 1.96 0.61 22.49
C GLU A 78 2.29 1.60 23.63
#